data_AF-A0A429EMK5-F1
#
_entry.id   AF-A0A429EMK5-F1
#
_cell.length_a   1.000
_cell.length_b   1.000
_cell.length_c   1.000
_cell.angle_alpha   90.00
_cell.angle_beta   90.00
_cell.angle_gamma   90.00
#
_symmetry.space_group_name_H-M   'P 1'
#
loop_
_entity.id
_entity.type
_entity.pdbx_description
1 polymer ?
#
loop_
_entity_poly.entity_id
_entity_poly.type
_entity_poly.pdbx_seq_one_letter_code
_entity_poly.pdbx_strand_id
1 'polypeptide(L)'
;MLYDALGITGAALSAVAAFAYVTGRFRKHHIYGVMSVGYLLYTLGNVLSQDTVSAGMGAGFTTILGWLWWKGGGGDDTKRRLKSWASRFQGVRRTAPTHS
;
A
#
# COMPACT_ATOMS: atom_id res chain seq x y z
N MET A 1 15.47 15.00 8.30
CA MET A 1 16.08 13.65 8.49
C MET A 1 15.06 12.52 8.41
N LEU A 2 14.10 12.39 9.34
CA LEU A 2 13.13 11.27 9.30
C LEU A 2 12.18 11.34 8.08
N TYR A 3 11.70 12.54 7.74
CA TYR A 3 10.82 12.77 6.59
C TYR A 3 11.53 12.57 5.24
N ASP A 4 12.80 12.98 5.15
CA ASP A 4 13.65 12.75 3.96
C ASP A 4 13.85 11.26 3.71
N ALA A 5 14.12 10.49 4.78
CA ALA A 5 14.28 9.04 4.69
C ALA A 5 12.99 8.36 4.19
N LEU A 6 11.82 8.84 4.62
CA LEU A 6 10.51 8.38 4.15
C LEU A 6 10.30 8.66 2.65
N GLY A 7 10.63 9.87 2.21
CA GLY A 7 10.58 10.26 0.80
C GLY A 7 11.52 9.42 -0.08
N ILE A 8 12.78 9.29 0.32
CA ILE A 8 13.80 8.51 -0.41
C ILE A 8 13.40 7.03 -0.50
N THR A 9 12.92 6.45 0.60
CA THR A 9 12.49 5.04 0.61
C THR A 9 11.27 4.82 -0.28
N GLY A 10 10.31 5.74 -0.28
CA GLY A 10 9.15 5.70 -1.17
C GLY A 10 9.52 5.81 -2.66
N ALA A 11 10.45 6.70 -2.99
CA ALA A 11 10.97 6.86 -4.36
C ALA A 11 11.75 5.61 -4.82
N ALA A 12 12.61 5.07 -3.97
CA ALA A 12 13.38 3.86 -4.25
C ALA A 12 12.45 2.65 -4.48
N LEU A 13 11.42 2.47 -3.64
CA LEU A 13 10.44 1.40 -3.81
C LEU A 13 9.68 1.53 -5.14
N SER A 14 9.30 2.75 -5.51
CA SER A 14 8.61 3.05 -6.76
C SER A 14 9.49 2.78 -7.99
N ALA A 15 10.79 3.13 -7.92
CA ALA A 15 11.76 2.88 -8.98
C ALA A 15 12.02 1.38 -9.18
N VAL A 16 12.16 0.61 -8.09
CA VAL A 16 12.32 -0.85 -8.15
C VAL A 16 11.08 -1.51 -8.75
N ALA A 17 9.89 -1.05 -8.37
CA ALA A 17 8.64 -1.56 -8.94
C ALA A 17 8.48 -1.20 -10.42
N ALA A 18 8.92 -0.01 -10.85
CA ALA A 18 8.98 0.35 -12.26
C ALA A 18 9.97 -0.53 -13.05
N PHE A 19 11.13 -0.85 -12.47
CA PHE A 19 12.07 -1.78 -13.09
C PHE A 19 11.49 -3.21 -13.20
N ALA A 20 10.76 -3.65 -12.16
CA ALA A 20 10.02 -4.91 -12.19
C ALA A 20 8.90 -4.93 -13.25
N TYR A 21 8.32 -3.77 -13.59
CA TYR A 21 7.40 -3.63 -14.72
C TYR A 21 8.08 -3.91 -16.06
N VAL A 22 9.25 -3.30 -16.27
CA VAL A 22 10.01 -3.42 -17.53
C VAL A 22 10.48 -4.85 -17.76
N THR A 23 10.88 -5.55 -16.69
CA THR A 23 11.32 -6.95 -16.78
C THR A 23 10.20 -7.96 -17.05
N GLY A 24 8.92 -7.55 -16.97
CA GLY A 24 7.76 -8.36 -17.36
C GLY A 24 7.54 -9.65 -16.54
N ARG A 25 8.36 -9.89 -15.51
CA ARG A 25 8.34 -11.13 -14.71
C ARG A 25 7.13 -11.25 -13.78
N PHE A 26 6.49 -10.13 -13.45
CA PHE A 26 5.39 -10.08 -12.49
C PHE A 26 4.08 -9.65 -13.15
N ARG A 27 2.97 -10.17 -12.62
CA ARG A 27 1.62 -9.75 -13.06
C ARG A 27 1.46 -8.26 -12.79
N LYS A 28 1.00 -7.51 -13.81
CA LYS A 28 0.89 -6.05 -13.79
C LYS A 28 0.19 -5.48 -12.56
N HIS A 29 -0.84 -6.17 -12.03
CA HIS A 29 -1.52 -5.72 -10.82
C HIS A 29 -0.58 -5.69 -9.61
N HIS A 30 0.25 -6.70 -9.35
CA HIS A 30 1.17 -6.69 -8.20
C HIS A 30 2.12 -5.50 -8.24
N ILE A 31 2.60 -5.16 -9.44
CA ILE A 31 3.49 -4.01 -9.64
C ILE A 31 2.78 -2.68 -9.36
N TYR A 32 1.55 -2.49 -9.87
CA TYR A 32 0.78 -1.28 -9.58
C TYR A 32 0.48 -1.11 -8.08
N GLY A 33 0.27 -2.22 -7.36
CA GLY A 33 0.10 -2.19 -5.91
C GLY A 33 1.35 -1.71 -5.18
N VAL A 34 2.52 -2.25 -5.53
CA VAL A 34 3.81 -1.83 -4.92
C VAL A 34 4.12 -0.38 -5.27
N MET A 35 3.91 0.04 -6.53
CA MET A 35 4.11 1.43 -6.92
C MET A 35 3.16 2.38 -6.18
N SER A 36 1.89 2.01 -6.00
CA SER A 36 0.92 2.82 -5.25
C SER A 36 1.38 3.03 -3.79
N VAL A 37 1.86 1.98 -3.12
CA VAL A 37 2.41 2.08 -1.76
C VAL A 37 3.69 2.94 -1.73
N GLY A 38 4.57 2.80 -2.71
CA GLY A 38 5.78 3.61 -2.83
C GLY A 38 5.47 5.10 -2.99
N TYR A 39 4.53 5.45 -3.87
CA TYR A 39 4.08 6.83 -4.06
C TYR A 39 3.32 7.37 -2.84
N LEU A 40 2.60 6.53 -2.08
CA LEU A 40 1.96 6.94 -0.83
C LEU A 40 2.99 7.36 0.21
N LEU A 41 4.05 6.57 0.39
CA LEU A 41 5.16 6.89 1.30
C LEU A 41 5.93 8.14 0.86
N TYR A 42 6.17 8.28 -0.45
CA TYR A 42 6.77 9.49 -1.03
C TYR A 42 5.90 10.72 -0.76
N THR A 43 4.58 10.60 -0.95
CA THR A 43 3.62 11.69 -0.71
C THR A 43 3.61 12.09 0.76
N LEU A 44 3.59 11.13 1.69
CA LEU A 44 3.68 11.38 3.13
C LEU A 44 4.96 12.12 3.51
N GLY A 45 6.11 11.74 2.94
CA GLY A 45 7.37 12.46 3.16
C GLY A 45 7.31 13.92 2.69
N ASN A 46 6.70 14.18 1.53
CA ASN A 46 6.56 15.53 0.99
C ASN A 46 5.55 16.40 1.74
N VAL A 47 4.43 15.82 2.21
CA VAL A 47 3.46 16.51 3.07
C VAL A 47 4.13 16.96 4.37
N LEU A 48 4.94 16.10 4.99
CA LEU A 48 5.70 16.43 6.19
C LEU A 48 6.78 17.48 5.96
N SER A 49 7.29 17.57 4.72
CA SER A 49 8.29 18.55 4.30
C SER A 49 7.69 19.87 3.79
N GLN A 50 6.34 20.00 3.83
CA GLN A 50 5.57 21.13 3.30
C GLN A 50 5.75 21.39 1.78
N ASP A 51 6.30 20.44 1.03
CA ASP A 51 6.36 20.51 -0.43
C ASP A 51 5.01 20.09 -1.02
N THR A 52 4.17 21.10 -1.26
CA THR A 52 2.80 20.91 -1.72
C THR A 52 2.73 20.44 -3.17
N VAL A 53 3.73 20.79 -4.00
CA VAL A 53 3.76 20.42 -5.42
C VAL A 53 4.08 18.93 -5.57
N SER A 54 5.15 18.48 -4.92
CA SER A 54 5.56 17.07 -4.93
C SER A 54 4.51 16.19 -4.25
N ALA A 55 3.89 16.67 -3.17
CA ALA A 55 2.77 15.97 -2.52
C ALA A 55 1.55 15.84 -3.44
N GLY A 56 1.18 16.90 -4.16
CA GLY A 56 0.07 16.88 -5.11
C GLY A 56 0.28 15.87 -6.24
N MET A 57 1.46 15.87 -6.86
CA MET A 57 1.81 14.89 -7.89
C MET A 57 1.82 13.46 -7.34
N GLY A 58 2.44 13.25 -6.17
CA GLY A 58 2.49 11.94 -5.51
C GLY A 58 1.11 11.38 -5.19
N ALA A 59 0.17 12.22 -4.73
CA ALA A 59 -1.21 11.82 -4.46
C ALA A 59 -1.95 11.38 -5.74
N GLY A 60 -1.73 12.09 -6.85
CA GLY A 60 -2.27 11.72 -8.16
C GLY A 60 -1.78 10.35 -8.63
N PHE A 61 -0.47 10.12 -8.61
CA PHE A 61 0.11 8.83 -8.98
C PHE A 61 -0.35 7.70 -8.06
N THR A 62 -0.38 7.93 -6.74
CA THR A 62 -0.87 6.97 -5.75
C THR A 62 -2.29 6.52 -6.08
N THR A 63 -3.17 7.47 -6.43
CA THR A 63 -4.58 7.22 -6.73
C THR A 63 -4.75 6.43 -8.02
N ILE A 64 -4.06 6.84 -9.10
CA ILE A 64 -4.14 6.16 -10.40
C ILE A 64 -3.61 4.73 -10.30
N LEU A 65 -2.45 4.53 -9.68
CA LEU A 65 -1.84 3.21 -9.52
C LEU A 65 -2.65 2.32 -8.58
N GLY A 66 -3.20 2.88 -7.51
CA GLY A 66 -4.11 2.18 -6.61
C GLY A 66 -5.39 1.73 -7.32
N TRP A 67 -5.95 2.59 -8.19
CA TRP A 67 -7.10 2.24 -9.01
C TRP A 67 -6.78 1.13 -10.01
N LEU A 68 -5.64 1.20 -10.70
CA LEU A 68 -5.18 0.15 -11.61
C LEU A 68 -4.91 -1.19 -10.90
N TRP A 69 -4.35 -1.14 -9.69
CA TRP A 69 -4.19 -2.31 -8.83
C TRP A 69 -5.55 -2.94 -8.48
N TRP A 70 -6.51 -2.10 -8.07
CA TRP A 70 -7.85 -2.54 -7.69
C TRP A 70 -8.59 -3.18 -8.88
N LYS A 71 -8.57 -2.53 -10.05
CA LYS A 71 -9.21 -3.03 -11.28
C LYS A 71 -8.49 -4.26 -11.86
N GLY A 72 -7.19 -4.40 -11.62
CA GLY A 72 -6.37 -5.52 -12.09
C GLY A 72 -6.48 -6.82 -11.28
N GLY A 73 -7.41 -6.90 -10.32
CA GLY A 73 -7.65 -8.08 -9.48
C GLY A 73 -6.96 -8.05 -8.11
N GLY A 74 -6.20 -6.99 -7.78
CA GLY A 74 -5.56 -6.86 -6.47
C GLY A 74 -6.55 -6.76 -5.31
N GLY A 75 -7.72 -6.14 -5.56
CA GLY A 75 -8.79 -6.02 -4.57
C GLY A 75 -9.39 -7.37 -4.15
N ASP A 76 -9.55 -8.30 -5.08
CA ASP A 76 -10.19 -9.61 -4.81
C ASP A 76 -9.25 -10.55 -4.04
N ASP A 77 -7.96 -10.59 -4.41
CA ASP A 77 -6.95 -11.33 -3.64
C ASP A 77 -6.79 -10.76 -2.22
N THR A 78 -6.88 -9.44 -2.07
CA THR A 78 -6.83 -8.77 -0.77
C THR A 78 -8.05 -9.09 0.08
N LYS A 79 -9.26 -9.01 -0.48
CA LYS A 79 -10.51 -9.41 0.20
C LYS A 79 -10.47 -10.87 0.61
N ARG A 80 -10.00 -11.76 -0.27
CA ARG A 80 -9.87 -13.20 0.02
C ARG A 80 -8.89 -13.46 1.17
N ARG A 81 -7.75 -12.77 1.17
CA ARG A 81 -6.76 -12.84 2.25
C ARG A 81 -7.31 -12.30 3.58
N LEU A 82 -7.95 -11.13 3.55
CA LEU A 82 -8.58 -10.55 4.75
C LEU A 82 -9.67 -11.47 5.31
N LYS A 83 -10.51 -12.07 4.45
CA LYS A 83 -11.52 -13.05 4.86
C LYS A 83 -10.90 -14.29 5.51
N SER A 84 -9.81 -14.81 4.94
CA SER A 84 -9.05 -15.93 5.51
C SER A 84 -8.41 -15.58 6.87
N TRP A 85 -7.98 -14.33 7.06
CA TRP A 85 -7.43 -13.87 8.33
C TRP A 85 -8.54 -13.69 9.36
N ALA A 86 -9.65 -13.06 8.98
CA ALA A 86 -10.83 -12.92 9.82
C ALA A 86 -11.37 -14.28 10.31
N SER A 87 -11.37 -15.31 9.45
CA SER A 87 -11.78 -16.66 9.88
C SER A 87 -10.81 -17.33 10.86
N ARG A 88 -9.55 -16.86 10.94
CA ARG A 88 -8.55 -17.37 11.90
C ARG A 88 -8.57 -16.61 13.23
N PHE A 89 -9.13 -15.40 13.25
CA PHE A 89 -9.41 -14.70 14.50
C PHE A 89 -10.59 -15.38 15.20
N GLN A 90 -10.30 -16.43 15.96
CA GLN A 90 -11.22 -16.90 16.99
C GLN A 90 -11.26 -15.84 18.08
N GLY A 91 -12.31 -15.02 18.07
CA GLY A 91 -12.58 -14.12 19.18
C GLY A 91 -12.59 -14.95 20.47
N VAL A 92 -11.69 -14.63 21.39
CA VAL A 92 -11.70 -15.21 22.74
C VAL A 92 -13.04 -14.81 23.34
N ARG A 93 -14.03 -15.71 23.29
CA ARG A 93 -15.29 -15.54 24.02
C ARG A 93 -14.89 -15.46 25.48
N ARG A 94 -14.87 -14.25 26.04
CA ARG A 94 -14.89 -14.06 27.49
C ARG A 94 -16.23 -14.62 27.97
N THR A 95 -16.24 -15.91 28.32
CA THR A 95 -17.29 -16.44 29.21
C THR A 95 -17.08 -15.73 30.53
N ALA A 96 -17.90 -14.72 30.81
CA ALA A 96 -17.92 -14.08 32.11
C ALA A 96 -18.18 -15.18 33.17
N PRO A 97 -17.42 -15.22 34.28
CA PRO A 97 -17.70 -16.16 35.34
C PRO A 97 -19.07 -15.82 35.93
N THR A 98 -20.04 -16.72 35.77
CA THR A 98 -21.27 -16.69 36.54
C THR A 98 -20.92 -17.07 37.97
N HIS A 99 -20.73 -16.07 38.83
CA HIS A 99 -20.76 -16.27 40.27
C HIS A 99 -22.21 -16.61 40.65
N SER A 100 -22.43 -17.87 41.02
CA SER A 100 -23.59 -18.36 41.77
C SER A 100 -23.34 -18.19 43.25
#